data_AF-A0A482Y782-F1
#
_entry.id   AF-A0A482Y782-F1
#
_cell.length_a   1.000
_cell.length_b   1.000
_cell.length_c   1.000
_cell.angle_alpha   90.00
_cell.angle_beta   90.00
_cell.angle_gamma   90.00
#
_symmetry.space_group_name_H-M   'P 1'
#
loop_
_entity.id
_entity.type
_entity.pdbx_description
1 polymer ?
#
loop_
_entity_poly.entity_id
_entity_poly.type
_entity_poly.pdbx_seq_one_letter_code
_entity_poly.pdbx_strand_id
1 'polypeptide(L)'
;MGNDIRGALRSLNEQRREIYVFALSVLVFGLLLYLLPAPLVEICLLIGILGFAYHIFLTYFEDYTTNLKMSVIPIWVPFFVLSLSLSFMYMMKYNYSIPQIVVFSALLVVFFYFWFIIPAAWYQKHINKSSSGKRSPSSTLSILVPAYNEEEYIGRCLDSLKDSQYPIPKEIIVIDDGSEDNTYDVAQNHATNNVKIIQQSNGGKHSALNAGLEQATGDVIVTVDADSVITETALVQIVADLEADANIGAVAGTVKLLRVQSHVEKLQALEYALGINTFRRAFAVLGFVNVVPGCLGCYRRTALESVGGFDGDTMTEDFDVTIKLLKSGWNVQASDALVYTDAPRTWRTLYRQRIRWNWGNIETLTKHRDLLWDKRVNNLTGILIPYQIISLFVMPFATIVILWTIISQLAMGNILYVATMLAIFTLLQMIASLFALVLDENDVLLCIYAPLVVVVYKHIIDAIIIKSLLDILLQKDLKWTQSRDHSPDNSKTPDSTRNKTNTSTIDMEAEND
;
A
#
# COMPACT_ATOMS: atom_id res chain seq x y z
N MET A 1 23.86 14.29 -23.13
CA MET A 1 23.50 13.97 -24.53
C MET A 1 23.34 12.48 -24.81
N GLY A 2 24.36 11.62 -24.63
CA GLY A 2 24.22 10.17 -24.88
C GLY A 2 23.33 9.41 -23.88
N ASN A 3 23.35 9.79 -22.60
CA ASN A 3 22.48 9.22 -21.56
C ASN A 3 21.03 9.74 -21.65
N ASP A 4 20.82 10.99 -22.06
CA ASP A 4 19.48 11.57 -22.24
C ASP A 4 18.68 10.89 -23.36
N ILE A 5 19.35 10.56 -24.49
CA ILE A 5 18.70 9.90 -25.62
C ILE A 5 18.37 8.44 -25.26
N ARG A 6 19.25 7.73 -24.54
CA ARG A 6 18.95 6.36 -24.06
C ARG A 6 17.83 6.37 -23.02
N GLY A 7 17.81 7.34 -22.11
CA GLY A 7 16.73 7.53 -21.15
C GLY A 7 15.39 7.83 -21.83
N ALA A 8 15.39 8.71 -22.82
CA ALA A 8 14.20 9.05 -23.62
C ALA A 8 13.69 7.88 -24.47
N LEU A 9 14.59 7.08 -25.08
CA LEU A 9 14.20 5.89 -25.83
C LEU A 9 13.66 4.78 -24.91
N ARG A 10 14.23 4.63 -23.71
CA ARG A 10 13.74 3.69 -22.70
C ARG A 10 12.37 4.10 -22.18
N SER A 11 12.17 5.39 -21.87
CA SER A 11 10.86 5.90 -21.43
C SER A 11 9.79 5.80 -22.51
N LEU A 12 10.13 6.04 -23.78
CA LEU A 12 9.22 5.82 -24.92
C LEU A 12 8.83 4.34 -25.09
N ASN A 13 9.76 3.41 -24.86
CA ASN A 13 9.48 1.98 -24.90
C ASN A 13 8.62 1.53 -23.71
N GLU A 14 8.85 2.08 -22.52
CA GLU A 14 8.04 1.84 -21.33
C GLU A 14 6.60 2.36 -21.52
N GLN A 15 6.43 3.59 -22.01
CA GLN A 15 5.12 4.17 -22.28
C GLN A 15 4.35 3.39 -23.34
N ARG A 16 5.02 2.91 -24.41
CA ARG A 16 4.41 2.02 -25.40
C ARG A 16 3.95 0.70 -24.78
N ARG A 17 4.76 0.10 -23.91
CA ARG A 17 4.41 -1.14 -23.20
C ARG A 17 3.17 -0.96 -22.33
N GLU A 18 3.08 0.14 -21.60
CA GLU A 18 1.90 0.49 -20.79
C GLU A 18 0.64 0.63 -21.65
N ILE A 19 0.72 1.34 -22.80
CA ILE A 19 -0.40 1.50 -23.73
C ILE A 19 -0.85 0.15 -24.30
N TYR A 20 0.08 -0.74 -24.68
CA TYR A 20 -0.27 -2.06 -25.19
C TYR A 20 -0.97 -2.91 -24.14
N VAL A 21 -0.50 -2.89 -22.88
CA VAL A 21 -1.14 -3.64 -21.79
C VAL A 21 -2.52 -3.07 -21.50
N PHE A 22 -2.68 -1.75 -21.51
CA PHE A 22 -3.97 -1.09 -21.36
C PHE A 22 -4.95 -1.49 -22.49
N ALA A 23 -4.52 -1.40 -23.75
CA ALA A 23 -5.34 -1.80 -24.90
C ALA A 23 -5.74 -3.29 -24.84
N LEU A 24 -4.81 -4.17 -24.45
CA LEU A 24 -5.09 -5.58 -24.21
C LEU A 24 -6.12 -5.79 -23.09
N SER A 25 -6.03 -4.99 -22.02
CA SER A 25 -6.98 -5.03 -20.90
C SER A 25 -8.39 -4.66 -21.35
N VAL A 26 -8.53 -3.59 -22.14
CA VAL A 26 -9.81 -3.15 -22.71
C VAL A 26 -10.38 -4.22 -23.65
N LEU A 27 -9.54 -4.83 -24.50
CA LEU A 27 -9.95 -5.87 -25.43
C LEU A 27 -10.45 -7.12 -24.72
N VAL A 28 -9.70 -7.62 -23.72
CA VAL A 28 -10.11 -8.79 -22.95
C VAL A 28 -11.36 -8.52 -22.15
N PHE A 29 -11.46 -7.35 -21.51
CA PHE A 29 -12.68 -6.97 -20.81
C PHE A 29 -13.88 -6.87 -21.75
N GLY A 30 -13.71 -6.29 -22.95
CA GLY A 30 -14.74 -6.23 -23.99
C GLY A 30 -15.22 -7.61 -24.45
N LEU A 31 -14.32 -8.57 -24.57
CA LEU A 31 -14.67 -9.98 -24.85
C LEU A 31 -15.45 -10.62 -23.70
N LEU A 32 -15.17 -10.24 -22.47
CA LEU A 32 -15.89 -10.73 -21.28
C LEU A 32 -17.28 -10.12 -21.12
N LEU A 33 -17.51 -8.91 -21.63
CA LEU A 33 -18.85 -8.31 -21.67
C LEU A 33 -19.82 -9.16 -22.52
N TYR A 34 -19.34 -9.90 -23.52
CA TYR A 34 -20.20 -10.84 -24.28
C TYR A 34 -20.72 -12.01 -23.45
N LEU A 35 -20.13 -12.28 -22.28
CA LEU A 35 -20.58 -13.30 -21.34
C LEU A 35 -21.62 -12.75 -20.35
N LEU A 36 -21.83 -11.43 -20.34
CA LEU A 36 -22.81 -10.76 -19.50
C LEU A 36 -24.13 -10.52 -20.25
N PRO A 37 -25.28 -10.46 -19.55
CA PRO A 37 -26.54 -10.08 -20.18
C PRO A 37 -26.46 -8.68 -20.79
N ALA A 38 -26.78 -8.55 -22.08
CA ALA A 38 -26.63 -7.31 -22.85
C ALA A 38 -27.21 -6.05 -22.17
N PRO A 39 -28.40 -6.08 -21.54
CA PRO A 39 -28.95 -4.88 -20.87
C PRO A 39 -28.13 -4.41 -19.67
N LEU A 40 -27.46 -5.32 -18.95
CA LEU A 40 -26.59 -4.96 -17.84
C LEU A 40 -25.27 -4.37 -18.32
N VAL A 41 -24.73 -4.92 -19.42
CA VAL A 41 -23.56 -4.35 -20.11
C VAL A 41 -23.86 -2.93 -20.56
N GLU A 42 -25.03 -2.70 -21.17
CA GLU A 42 -25.48 -1.39 -21.62
C GLU A 42 -25.60 -0.38 -20.47
N ILE A 43 -26.19 -0.78 -19.32
CA ILE A 43 -26.29 0.08 -18.13
C ILE A 43 -24.89 0.47 -17.64
N CYS A 44 -23.98 -0.50 -17.48
CA CYS A 44 -22.63 -0.25 -16.99
C CYS A 44 -21.81 0.62 -17.96
N LEU A 45 -21.88 0.34 -19.26
CA LEU A 45 -21.19 1.12 -20.28
C LEU A 45 -21.74 2.54 -20.37
N LEU A 46 -23.07 2.72 -20.35
CA LEU A 46 -23.70 4.05 -20.38
C LEU A 46 -23.26 4.89 -19.17
N ILE A 47 -23.32 4.30 -17.97
CA ILE A 47 -22.89 4.98 -16.74
C ILE A 47 -21.39 5.28 -16.77
N GLY A 48 -20.56 4.36 -17.26
CA GLY A 48 -19.13 4.56 -17.45
C GLY A 48 -18.82 5.70 -18.43
N ILE A 49 -19.48 5.72 -19.58
CA ILE A 49 -19.35 6.77 -20.60
C ILE A 49 -19.80 8.13 -20.06
N LEU A 50 -20.94 8.18 -19.36
CA LEU A 50 -21.42 9.41 -18.74
C LEU A 50 -20.45 9.91 -17.66
N GLY A 51 -19.94 9.01 -16.81
CA GLY A 51 -18.94 9.35 -15.81
C GLY A 51 -17.65 9.88 -16.42
N PHE A 52 -17.18 9.26 -17.51
CA PHE A 52 -15.96 9.65 -18.21
C PHE A 52 -16.12 10.98 -18.97
N ALA A 53 -17.20 11.15 -19.74
CA ALA A 53 -17.50 12.39 -20.45
C ALA A 53 -17.67 13.56 -19.47
N TYR A 54 -18.28 13.30 -18.32
CA TYR A 54 -18.38 14.27 -17.24
C TYR A 54 -17.02 14.65 -16.65
N HIS A 55 -16.10 13.70 -16.45
CA HIS A 55 -14.73 14.00 -16.01
C HIS A 55 -13.97 14.84 -17.05
N ILE A 56 -14.07 14.52 -18.34
CA ILE A 56 -13.48 15.34 -19.42
C ILE A 56 -14.04 16.77 -19.37
N PHE A 57 -15.36 16.90 -19.21
CA PHE A 57 -16.02 18.19 -19.09
C PHE A 57 -15.49 18.98 -17.88
N LEU A 58 -15.37 18.34 -16.71
CA LEU A 58 -14.82 18.97 -15.52
C LEU A 58 -13.38 19.45 -15.72
N THR A 59 -12.51 18.58 -16.25
CA THR A 59 -11.10 18.93 -16.51
C THR A 59 -11.00 20.10 -17.50
N TYR A 60 -11.83 20.13 -18.53
CA TYR A 60 -11.87 21.24 -19.50
C TYR A 60 -12.40 22.55 -18.90
N PHE A 61 -13.35 22.47 -17.97
CA PHE A 61 -13.97 23.64 -17.34
C PHE A 61 -13.09 24.24 -16.23
N GLU A 62 -12.33 23.40 -15.52
CA GLU A 62 -11.38 23.85 -14.50
C GLU A 62 -10.22 24.68 -15.05
N ASP A 63 -9.79 24.41 -16.28
CA ASP A 63 -8.80 25.25 -16.99
C ASP A 63 -9.31 26.69 -17.24
N TYR A 64 -10.63 26.92 -17.17
CA TYR A 64 -11.27 28.22 -17.44
C TYR A 64 -11.71 29.00 -16.19
N THR A 65 -11.83 28.36 -15.02
CA THR A 65 -12.30 29.02 -13.79
C THR A 65 -11.41 28.72 -12.58
N THR A 66 -10.69 29.73 -12.10
CA THR A 66 -9.74 29.63 -10.98
C THR A 66 -10.37 29.42 -9.60
N ASN A 67 -11.69 29.61 -9.45
CA ASN A 67 -12.36 29.63 -8.14
C ASN A 67 -13.24 28.41 -7.83
N LEU A 68 -13.51 27.51 -8.78
CA LEU A 68 -14.22 26.25 -8.54
C LEU A 68 -13.38 25.07 -9.05
N LYS A 69 -12.65 24.42 -8.14
CA LYS A 69 -12.05 23.10 -8.41
C LYS A 69 -13.14 22.03 -8.29
N MET A 70 -13.84 21.72 -9.38
CA MET A 70 -14.89 20.69 -9.43
C MET A 70 -14.32 19.25 -9.57
N SER A 71 -13.02 19.09 -9.82
CA SER A 71 -12.20 17.86 -9.63
C SER A 71 -12.31 17.28 -8.22
N VAL A 72 -12.89 18.06 -7.32
CA VAL A 72 -13.14 17.79 -5.91
C VAL A 72 -14.46 17.04 -5.66
N ILE A 73 -15.18 16.65 -6.70
CA ILE A 73 -16.34 15.77 -6.54
C ILE A 73 -16.02 14.41 -7.17
N PRO A 74 -15.89 13.36 -6.35
CA PRO A 74 -15.66 12.01 -6.85
C PRO A 74 -16.97 11.39 -7.32
N ILE A 75 -17.51 11.93 -8.41
CA ILE A 75 -18.86 11.63 -8.90
C ILE A 75 -18.93 10.19 -9.46
N TRP A 76 -17.78 9.53 -9.67
CA TRP A 76 -17.75 8.10 -9.95
C TRP A 76 -18.37 7.25 -8.83
N VAL A 77 -18.42 7.69 -7.56
CA VAL A 77 -19.11 6.96 -6.48
C VAL A 77 -20.62 7.01 -6.61
N PRO A 78 -21.27 8.17 -6.79
CA PRO A 78 -22.67 8.21 -7.19
C PRO A 78 -22.95 7.34 -8.42
N PHE A 79 -22.08 7.36 -9.43
CA PHE A 79 -22.21 6.49 -10.61
C PHE A 79 -22.00 5.00 -10.27
N PHE A 80 -21.11 4.65 -9.34
CA PHE A 80 -20.88 3.29 -8.83
C PHE A 80 -22.06 2.77 -8.04
N VAL A 81 -22.54 3.56 -7.07
CA VAL A 81 -23.69 3.20 -6.24
C VAL A 81 -24.93 3.12 -7.11
N LEU A 82 -25.09 4.04 -8.07
CA LEU A 82 -26.20 4.00 -9.02
C LEU A 82 -26.10 2.80 -9.95
N SER A 83 -24.92 2.46 -10.49
CA SER A 83 -24.75 1.28 -11.35
C SER A 83 -25.03 -0.01 -10.58
N LEU A 84 -24.52 -0.13 -9.34
CA LEU A 84 -24.79 -1.28 -8.47
C LEU A 84 -26.29 -1.37 -8.13
N SER A 85 -26.93 -0.25 -7.79
CA SER A 85 -28.35 -0.21 -7.42
C SER A 85 -29.28 -0.51 -8.59
N LEU A 86 -29.04 0.11 -9.76
CA LEU A 86 -29.82 -0.15 -10.97
C LEU A 86 -29.63 -1.58 -11.45
N SER A 87 -28.41 -2.10 -11.39
CA SER A 87 -28.14 -3.50 -11.72
C SER A 87 -28.85 -4.43 -10.75
N PHE A 88 -28.78 -4.18 -9.44
CA PHE A 88 -29.48 -4.96 -8.44
C PHE A 88 -31.01 -4.95 -8.66
N MET A 89 -31.60 -3.78 -8.91
CA MET A 89 -33.02 -3.65 -9.23
C MET A 89 -33.41 -4.40 -10.51
N TYR A 90 -32.60 -4.30 -11.56
CA TYR A 90 -32.77 -5.05 -12.79
C TYR A 90 -32.75 -6.55 -12.50
N MET A 91 -31.77 -7.03 -11.74
CA MET A 91 -31.64 -8.45 -11.42
C MET A 91 -32.82 -8.98 -10.60
N MET A 92 -33.32 -8.19 -9.65
CA MET A 92 -34.54 -8.53 -8.88
C MET A 92 -35.78 -8.59 -9.79
N LYS A 93 -35.93 -7.65 -10.72
CA LYS A 93 -37.06 -7.62 -11.67
C LYS A 93 -37.13 -8.86 -12.55
N TYR A 94 -35.98 -9.42 -12.93
CA TYR A 94 -35.88 -10.59 -13.81
C TYR A 94 -35.61 -11.90 -13.06
N ASN A 95 -35.77 -11.93 -11.73
CA ASN A 95 -35.64 -13.11 -10.87
C ASN A 95 -34.30 -13.86 -11.02
N TYR A 96 -33.18 -13.13 -11.14
CA TYR A 96 -31.85 -13.73 -11.11
C TYR A 96 -31.58 -14.40 -9.75
N SER A 97 -30.84 -15.52 -9.77
CA SER A 97 -30.46 -16.22 -8.54
C SER A 97 -29.38 -15.47 -7.75
N ILE A 98 -29.29 -15.70 -6.44
CA ILE A 98 -28.27 -15.10 -5.57
C ILE A 98 -26.84 -15.32 -6.12
N PRO A 99 -26.44 -16.54 -6.56
CA PRO A 99 -25.19 -16.76 -7.28
C PRO A 99 -24.92 -15.80 -8.43
N GLN A 100 -25.92 -15.55 -9.27
CA GLN A 100 -25.79 -14.66 -10.42
C GLN A 100 -25.59 -13.20 -9.96
N ILE A 101 -26.30 -12.75 -8.93
CA ILE A 101 -26.15 -11.41 -8.34
C ILE A 101 -24.73 -11.20 -7.82
N VAL A 102 -24.17 -12.20 -7.15
CA VAL A 102 -22.82 -12.15 -6.58
C VAL A 102 -21.76 -12.09 -7.66
N VAL A 103 -21.84 -12.98 -8.66
CA VAL A 103 -20.92 -12.99 -9.80
C VAL A 103 -20.97 -11.65 -10.55
N PHE A 104 -22.17 -11.12 -10.77
CA PHE A 104 -22.34 -9.82 -11.43
C PHE A 104 -21.72 -8.69 -10.63
N SER A 105 -21.96 -8.64 -9.31
CA SER A 105 -21.39 -7.62 -8.43
C SER A 105 -19.86 -7.69 -8.40
N ALA A 106 -19.28 -8.90 -8.43
CA ALA A 106 -17.84 -9.09 -8.52
C ALA A 106 -17.27 -8.57 -9.85
N LEU A 107 -17.93 -8.86 -10.98
CA LEU A 107 -17.55 -8.33 -12.29
C LEU A 107 -17.65 -6.80 -12.36
N LEU A 108 -18.63 -6.21 -11.66
CA LEU A 108 -18.74 -4.76 -11.53
C LEU A 108 -17.52 -4.17 -10.79
N VAL A 109 -17.10 -4.76 -9.67
CA VAL A 109 -15.87 -4.31 -8.96
C VAL A 109 -14.65 -4.40 -9.87
N VAL A 110 -14.52 -5.48 -10.65
CA VAL A 110 -13.44 -5.62 -11.63
C VAL A 110 -13.54 -4.54 -12.72
N PHE A 111 -14.73 -4.26 -13.24
CA PHE A 111 -14.95 -3.15 -14.17
C PHE A 111 -14.42 -1.84 -13.58
N PHE A 112 -14.77 -1.50 -12.33
CA PHE A 112 -14.30 -0.26 -11.72
C PHE A 112 -12.78 -0.19 -11.58
N TYR A 113 -12.14 -1.32 -11.27
CA TYR A 113 -10.69 -1.39 -11.22
C TYR A 113 -10.05 -1.07 -12.59
N PHE A 114 -10.52 -1.70 -13.67
CA PHE A 114 -9.96 -1.53 -15.01
C PHE A 114 -10.29 -0.18 -15.66
N TRP A 115 -11.45 0.40 -15.36
CA TRP A 115 -11.94 1.60 -16.04
C TRP A 115 -11.72 2.90 -15.25
N PHE A 116 -11.39 2.81 -13.96
CA PHE A 116 -11.12 3.99 -13.12
C PHE A 116 -9.76 3.92 -12.43
N ILE A 117 -9.48 2.85 -11.68
CA ILE A 117 -8.26 2.76 -10.86
C ILE A 117 -7.01 2.69 -11.74
N ILE A 118 -6.97 1.78 -12.73
CA ILE A 118 -5.84 1.64 -13.65
C ILE A 118 -5.57 2.93 -14.43
N PRO A 119 -6.55 3.55 -15.12
CA PRO A 119 -6.32 4.80 -15.84
C PRO A 119 -5.87 5.94 -14.93
N ALA A 120 -6.46 6.08 -13.74
CA ALA A 120 -6.07 7.11 -12.78
C ALA A 120 -4.63 6.91 -12.30
N ALA A 121 -4.25 5.68 -11.97
CA ALA A 121 -2.88 5.35 -11.56
C ALA A 121 -1.85 5.63 -12.67
N TRP A 122 -2.21 5.30 -13.91
CA TRP A 122 -1.39 5.60 -15.09
C TRP A 122 -1.24 7.10 -15.31
N TYR A 123 -2.36 7.83 -15.30
CA TYR A 123 -2.38 9.28 -15.46
C TYR A 123 -1.52 9.99 -14.42
N GLN A 124 -1.63 9.59 -13.15
CA GLN A 124 -0.82 10.14 -12.06
C GLN A 124 0.68 9.94 -12.29
N LYS A 125 1.10 8.73 -12.71
CA LYS A 125 2.51 8.42 -12.95
C LYS A 125 3.11 9.36 -14.01
N HIS A 126 2.36 9.62 -15.08
CA HIS A 126 2.85 10.46 -16.19
C HIS A 126 2.82 11.96 -15.90
N ILE A 127 1.86 12.44 -15.10
CA ILE A 127 1.84 13.84 -14.67
C ILE A 127 2.97 14.15 -13.69
N ASN A 128 3.19 13.28 -12.70
CA ASN A 128 4.26 13.48 -11.74
C ASN A 128 5.61 13.50 -12.43
N LYS A 129 5.87 12.58 -13.36
CA LYS A 129 7.13 12.54 -14.14
C LYS A 129 7.38 13.81 -14.97
N SER A 130 6.32 14.51 -15.41
CA SER A 130 6.41 15.79 -16.13
C SER A 130 6.74 16.98 -15.21
N SER A 131 6.38 16.87 -13.93
CA SER A 131 6.39 17.95 -12.94
C SER A 131 7.60 17.89 -12.00
N SER A 132 7.94 16.70 -11.50
CA SER A 132 8.99 16.46 -10.50
C SER A 132 10.42 16.60 -11.08
N GLY A 133 10.61 16.30 -12.36
CA GLY A 133 11.91 16.42 -13.03
C GLY A 133 12.41 17.86 -13.26
N LYS A 134 11.65 18.89 -12.85
CA LYS A 134 11.95 20.30 -13.16
C LYS A 134 12.29 21.17 -11.94
N ARG A 135 12.02 20.72 -10.70
CA ARG A 135 12.24 21.53 -9.50
C ARG A 135 13.18 20.82 -8.53
N SER A 136 14.30 21.47 -8.24
CA SER A 136 15.17 21.07 -7.13
C SER A 136 14.51 21.46 -5.80
N PRO A 137 14.54 20.59 -4.77
CA PRO A 137 14.08 20.92 -3.44
C PRO A 137 14.73 22.20 -2.91
N SER A 138 13.97 22.97 -2.13
CA SER A 138 14.41 24.23 -1.53
C SER A 138 14.35 24.23 0.00
N SER A 139 13.64 23.28 0.60
CA SER A 139 13.50 23.14 2.05
C SER A 139 14.62 22.35 2.71
N THR A 140 14.92 22.70 3.96
CA THR A 140 15.75 21.87 4.85
C THR A 140 15.00 20.59 5.24
N LEU A 141 15.74 19.53 5.52
CA LEU A 141 15.18 18.18 5.69
C LEU A 141 15.64 17.53 7.00
N SER A 142 14.70 17.04 7.80
CA SER A 142 14.98 16.11 8.91
C SER A 142 14.40 14.74 8.60
N ILE A 143 15.23 13.70 8.73
CA ILE A 143 14.84 12.31 8.49
C ILE A 143 14.74 11.60 9.85
N LEU A 144 13.57 11.09 10.18
CA LEU A 144 13.30 10.36 11.42
C LEU A 144 13.36 8.85 11.15
N VAL A 145 14.22 8.15 11.90
CA VAL A 145 14.41 6.70 11.80
C VAL A 145 14.10 6.06 13.16
N PRO A 146 12.83 5.68 13.43
CA PRO A 146 12.51 4.95 14.64
C PRO A 146 13.05 3.51 14.56
N ALA A 147 13.64 3.02 15.64
CA ALA A 147 14.22 1.69 15.70
C ALA A 147 13.92 1.00 17.03
N TYR A 148 13.58 -0.29 16.96
CA TYR A 148 13.44 -1.17 18.13
C TYR A 148 13.76 -2.60 17.72
N ASN A 149 14.88 -3.13 18.20
CA ASN A 149 15.38 -4.46 17.84
C ASN A 149 15.58 -4.69 16.32
N GLU A 150 16.36 -3.80 15.70
CA GLU A 150 16.63 -3.69 14.27
C GLU A 150 18.14 -3.85 13.94
N GLU A 151 18.91 -4.56 14.77
CA GLU A 151 20.38 -4.66 14.63
C GLU A 151 20.83 -5.21 13.26
N GLU A 152 20.01 -6.08 12.65
CA GLU A 152 20.28 -6.68 11.34
C GLU A 152 20.09 -5.69 10.17
N TYR A 153 19.30 -4.63 10.36
CA TYR A 153 18.77 -3.82 9.27
C TYR A 153 19.18 -2.35 9.35
N ILE A 154 19.37 -1.80 10.54
CA ILE A 154 19.57 -0.36 10.72
C ILE A 154 20.83 0.17 10.02
N GLY A 155 21.92 -0.60 9.98
CA GLY A 155 23.15 -0.19 9.31
C GLY A 155 22.94 0.12 7.82
N ARG A 156 22.31 -0.80 7.08
CA ARG A 156 22.03 -0.61 5.64
C ARG A 156 21.03 0.54 5.38
N CYS A 157 20.09 0.78 6.30
CA CYS A 157 19.17 1.91 6.23
C CYS A 157 19.98 3.22 6.30
N LEU A 158 20.82 3.37 7.33
CA LEU A 158 21.63 4.56 7.55
C LEU A 158 22.65 4.80 6.43
N ASP A 159 23.25 3.75 5.88
CA ASP A 159 24.11 3.87 4.69
C ASP A 159 23.33 4.45 3.50
N SER A 160 22.14 3.93 3.20
CA SER A 160 21.31 4.45 2.10
C SER A 160 20.87 5.91 2.32
N LEU A 161 20.59 6.29 3.56
CA LEU A 161 20.21 7.66 3.92
C LEU A 161 21.40 8.61 3.79
N LYS A 162 22.61 8.21 4.18
CA LYS A 162 23.83 9.01 3.98
C LYS A 162 24.10 9.20 2.49
N ASP A 163 24.05 8.11 1.72
CA ASP A 163 24.39 8.07 0.28
C ASP A 163 23.35 8.76 -0.62
N SER A 164 22.12 8.96 -0.13
CA SER A 164 21.09 9.64 -0.90
C SER A 164 21.46 11.10 -1.24
N GLN A 165 21.16 11.51 -2.46
CA GLN A 165 21.36 12.88 -2.92
C GLN A 165 20.33 13.81 -2.30
N TYR A 166 20.77 14.97 -1.82
CA TYR A 166 19.90 16.08 -1.43
C TYR A 166 20.69 17.40 -1.50
N PRO A 167 20.19 18.45 -2.20
CA PRO A 167 20.97 19.65 -2.52
C PRO A 167 21.07 20.67 -1.37
N ILE A 168 20.21 20.55 -0.37
CA ILE A 168 20.11 21.45 0.81
C ILE A 168 20.59 20.66 2.05
N PRO A 169 20.94 21.30 3.18
CA PRO A 169 21.25 20.55 4.39
C PRO A 169 20.14 19.58 4.80
N LYS A 170 20.55 18.34 5.11
CA LYS A 170 19.71 17.29 5.70
C LYS A 170 20.34 16.80 6.99
N GLU A 171 19.49 16.44 7.96
CA GLU A 171 19.88 15.72 9.16
C GLU A 171 19.11 14.40 9.26
N ILE A 172 19.73 13.42 9.91
CA ILE A 172 19.16 12.12 10.20
C ILE A 172 19.09 11.99 11.72
N ILE A 173 17.91 11.72 12.25
CA ILE A 173 17.65 11.53 13.67
C ILE A 173 17.18 10.09 13.84
N VAL A 174 18.05 9.27 14.41
CA VAL A 174 17.76 7.88 14.75
C VAL A 174 17.26 7.83 16.17
N ILE A 175 16.10 7.20 16.38
CA ILE A 175 15.45 7.10 17.67
C ILE A 175 15.42 5.62 18.08
N ASP A 176 16.35 5.24 18.94
CA ASP A 176 16.33 3.93 19.60
C ASP A 176 15.26 3.92 20.71
N ASP A 177 14.18 3.19 20.48
CA ASP A 177 13.02 3.09 21.38
C ASP A 177 13.25 2.01 22.45
N GLY A 178 14.44 2.01 23.05
CA GLY A 178 14.84 1.10 24.12
C GLY A 178 15.07 -0.32 23.65
N SER A 179 15.86 -0.51 22.60
CA SER A 179 16.20 -1.85 22.07
C SER A 179 16.91 -2.73 23.11
N GLU A 180 16.65 -4.04 23.03
CA GLU A 180 17.30 -5.07 23.87
C GLU A 180 18.50 -5.73 23.15
N ASP A 181 18.64 -5.51 21.84
CA ASP A 181 19.73 -6.02 20.99
C ASP A 181 20.80 -4.93 20.70
N ASN A 182 21.70 -5.17 19.74
CA ASN A 182 22.78 -4.22 19.43
C ASN A 182 22.35 -3.05 18.52
N THR A 183 21.05 -2.78 18.36
CA THR A 183 20.54 -1.71 17.46
C THR A 183 21.17 -0.36 17.76
N TYR A 184 21.22 0.04 19.03
CA TYR A 184 21.80 1.31 19.45
C TYR A 184 23.29 1.39 19.08
N ASP A 185 24.07 0.33 19.35
CA ASP A 185 25.50 0.30 19.07
C ASP A 185 25.78 0.36 17.56
N VAL A 186 25.00 -0.35 16.75
CA VAL A 186 25.09 -0.28 15.29
C VAL A 186 24.79 1.14 14.80
N ALA A 187 23.73 1.77 15.32
CA ALA A 187 23.37 3.14 14.97
C ALA A 187 24.44 4.15 15.41
N GLN A 188 25.00 3.98 16.61
CA GLN A 188 26.03 4.84 17.18
C GLN A 188 27.32 4.83 16.34
N ASN A 189 27.65 3.70 15.71
CA ASN A 189 28.78 3.60 14.77
C ASN A 189 28.57 4.40 13.47
N HIS A 190 27.33 4.83 13.18
CA HIS A 190 26.99 5.68 12.04
C HIS A 190 26.82 7.16 12.41
N ALA A 191 27.01 7.51 13.69
CA ALA A 191 26.87 8.87 14.16
C ALA A 191 27.90 9.80 13.48
N THR A 192 27.41 10.94 13.00
CA THR A 192 28.21 12.00 12.36
C THR A 192 27.58 13.35 12.71
N ASN A 193 28.17 14.46 12.26
CA ASN A 193 27.58 15.79 12.50
C ASN A 193 26.13 15.93 11.98
N ASN A 194 25.75 15.14 10.97
CA ASN A 194 24.41 15.16 10.38
C ASN A 194 23.59 13.90 10.72
N VAL A 195 24.11 13.00 11.58
CA VAL A 195 23.41 11.78 12.04
C VAL A 195 23.42 11.78 13.56
N LYS A 196 22.28 12.13 14.14
CA LYS A 196 22.05 12.17 15.58
C LYS A 196 21.38 10.88 16.03
N ILE A 197 21.90 10.26 17.08
CA ILE A 197 21.30 9.10 17.72
C ILE A 197 20.72 9.55 19.06
N ILE A 198 19.44 9.24 19.28
CA ILE A 198 18.76 9.47 20.55
C ILE A 198 18.23 8.13 21.06
N GLN A 199 18.21 7.99 22.39
CA GLN A 199 17.71 6.80 23.05
C GLN A 199 16.62 7.19 24.05
N GLN A 200 15.56 6.40 24.10
CA GLN A 200 14.47 6.57 25.05
C GLN A 200 14.01 5.22 25.62
N SER A 201 13.18 5.26 26.66
CA SER A 201 12.45 4.08 27.10
C SER A 201 11.38 3.70 26.07
N ASN A 202 11.21 2.39 25.82
CA ASN A 202 10.22 1.89 24.86
C ASN A 202 8.82 2.46 25.13
N GLY A 203 8.36 3.28 24.18
CA GLY A 203 7.03 3.89 24.17
C GLY A 203 6.23 3.53 22.92
N GLY A 204 6.78 2.72 22.02
CA GLY A 204 6.21 2.41 20.71
C GLY A 204 6.64 3.42 19.63
N LYS A 205 6.45 3.01 18.37
CA LYS A 205 6.89 3.77 17.19
C LYS A 205 6.40 5.22 17.15
N HIS A 206 5.14 5.47 17.53
CA HIS A 206 4.60 6.84 17.59
C HIS A 206 5.38 7.72 18.60
N SER A 207 5.79 7.16 19.74
CA SER A 207 6.56 7.86 20.77
C SER A 207 7.93 8.23 20.22
N ALA A 208 8.59 7.27 19.58
CA ALA A 208 9.88 7.48 18.93
C ALA A 208 9.82 8.55 17.83
N LEU A 209 8.78 8.51 16.97
CA LEU A 209 8.58 9.51 15.93
C LEU A 209 8.33 10.91 16.50
N ASN A 210 7.53 11.05 17.57
CA ASN A 210 7.30 12.35 18.20
C ASN A 210 8.57 12.88 18.91
N ALA A 211 9.34 12.04 19.59
CA ALA A 211 10.62 12.44 20.18
C ALA A 211 11.62 12.90 19.11
N GLY A 212 11.62 12.25 17.93
CA GLY A 212 12.37 12.69 16.77
C GLY A 212 11.88 14.04 16.22
N LEU A 213 10.56 14.21 16.10
CA LEU A 213 9.93 15.45 15.60
C LEU A 213 10.24 16.66 16.49
N GLU A 214 10.26 16.49 17.81
CA GLU A 214 10.64 17.55 18.76
C GLU A 214 12.08 18.03 18.58
N GLN A 215 12.97 17.14 18.13
CA GLN A 215 14.39 17.46 17.92
C GLN A 215 14.72 17.88 16.49
N ALA A 216 13.81 17.66 15.54
CA ALA A 216 13.98 18.01 14.15
C ALA A 216 14.12 19.52 13.97
N THR A 217 14.93 19.96 13.00
CA THR A 217 15.15 21.38 12.65
C THR A 217 14.76 21.71 11.22
N GLY A 218 14.54 20.70 10.39
CA GLY A 218 14.15 20.83 8.99
C GLY A 218 12.72 21.34 8.80
N ASP A 219 12.50 22.07 7.71
CA ASP A 219 11.16 22.53 7.27
C ASP A 219 10.27 21.37 6.78
N VAL A 220 10.92 20.28 6.35
CA VAL A 220 10.30 19.04 5.89
C VAL A 220 10.77 17.88 6.75
N ILE A 221 9.82 17.01 7.11
CA ILE A 221 10.05 15.82 7.93
C ILE A 221 9.85 14.59 7.04
N VAL A 222 10.84 13.71 6.97
CA VAL A 222 10.73 12.42 6.30
C VAL A 222 10.82 11.30 7.33
N THR A 223 9.93 10.31 7.28
CA THR A 223 10.01 9.10 8.10
C THR A 223 10.53 7.94 7.25
N VAL A 224 11.47 7.17 7.80
CA VAL A 224 11.99 5.94 7.18
C VAL A 224 12.11 4.87 8.25
N ASP A 225 11.47 3.72 8.04
CA ASP A 225 11.58 2.57 8.93
C ASP A 225 13.02 2.01 8.90
N ALA A 226 13.53 1.55 10.04
CA ALA A 226 14.91 1.06 10.16
C ALA A 226 15.21 -0.19 9.30
N ASP A 227 14.17 -0.89 8.85
CA ASP A 227 14.27 -2.03 7.93
C ASP A 227 14.33 -1.63 6.45
N SER A 228 14.27 -0.34 6.14
CA SER A 228 14.03 0.17 4.79
C SER A 228 15.27 0.83 4.16
N VAL A 229 15.39 0.72 2.84
CA VAL A 229 16.51 1.20 2.02
C VAL A 229 15.95 2.07 0.90
N ILE A 230 16.33 3.35 0.86
CA ILE A 230 15.85 4.29 -0.16
C ILE A 230 16.78 4.32 -1.38
N THR A 231 16.25 4.72 -2.54
CA THR A 231 17.10 4.99 -3.71
C THR A 231 17.80 6.34 -3.59
N GLU A 232 18.93 6.48 -4.32
CA GLU A 232 19.77 7.68 -4.31
C GLU A 232 18.99 8.98 -4.55
N THR A 233 17.95 8.96 -5.38
CA THR A 233 17.15 10.14 -5.76
C THR A 233 15.83 10.26 -4.99
N ALA A 234 15.50 9.33 -4.09
CA ALA A 234 14.19 9.27 -3.43
C ALA A 234 13.87 10.54 -2.64
N LEU A 235 14.82 11.08 -1.87
CA LEU A 235 14.61 12.30 -1.07
C LEU A 235 14.37 13.53 -1.95
N VAL A 236 15.13 13.69 -3.04
CA VAL A 236 14.92 14.79 -3.98
C VAL A 236 13.53 14.73 -4.59
N GLN A 237 13.11 13.55 -5.03
CA GLN A 237 11.81 13.36 -5.66
C GLN A 237 10.65 13.63 -4.70
N ILE A 238 10.67 13.01 -3.52
CA ILE A 238 9.55 13.10 -2.58
C ILE A 238 9.37 14.51 -1.99
N VAL A 239 10.47 15.23 -1.78
CA VAL A 239 10.40 16.63 -1.32
C VAL A 239 9.96 17.56 -2.44
N ALA A 240 10.44 17.36 -3.67
CA ALA A 240 9.99 18.14 -4.83
C ALA A 240 8.47 17.97 -5.07
N ASP A 241 7.94 16.75 -4.88
CA ASP A 241 6.50 16.47 -4.97
C ASP A 241 5.71 17.15 -3.85
N LEU A 242 6.28 17.26 -2.64
CA LEU A 242 5.67 17.99 -1.51
C LEU A 242 5.66 19.50 -1.76
N GLU A 243 6.72 20.05 -2.34
CA GLU A 243 6.87 21.47 -2.67
C GLU A 243 6.10 21.89 -3.94
N ALA A 244 5.54 20.93 -4.69
CA ALA A 244 4.84 21.21 -5.94
C ALA A 244 3.59 22.09 -5.75
N ASP A 245 2.88 21.92 -4.63
CA ASP A 245 1.70 22.71 -4.23
C ASP A 245 1.72 22.95 -2.72
N ALA A 246 1.52 24.21 -2.32
CA ALA A 246 1.51 24.64 -0.93
C ALA A 246 0.40 23.99 -0.08
N ASN A 247 -0.65 23.44 -0.70
CA ASN A 247 -1.74 22.73 -0.02
C ASN A 247 -1.44 21.24 0.25
N ILE A 248 -0.28 20.74 -0.22
CA ILE A 248 0.13 19.36 0.09
C ILE A 248 0.77 19.37 1.49
N GLY A 249 0.17 18.59 2.38
CA GLY A 249 0.65 18.38 3.75
C GLY A 249 1.56 17.15 3.87
N ALA A 250 1.33 16.14 3.03
CA ALA A 250 2.16 14.94 3.01
C ALA A 250 2.22 14.25 1.64
N VAL A 251 3.28 13.48 1.42
CA VAL A 251 3.54 12.69 0.21
C VAL A 251 3.98 11.29 0.60
N ALA A 252 3.35 10.29 -0.02
CA ALA A 252 3.63 8.88 0.16
C ALA A 252 4.59 8.35 -0.92
N GLY A 253 5.70 7.75 -0.50
CA GLY A 253 6.62 7.07 -1.41
C GLY A 253 6.05 5.80 -2.04
N THR A 254 6.70 5.34 -3.11
CA THR A 254 6.47 4.03 -3.71
C THR A 254 7.26 2.97 -2.95
N VAL A 255 6.58 1.90 -2.52
CA VAL A 255 7.17 0.84 -1.69
C VAL A 255 7.33 -0.43 -2.54
N LYS A 256 8.53 -1.00 -2.53
CA LYS A 256 8.83 -2.31 -3.12
C LYS A 256 9.51 -3.21 -2.11
N LEU A 257 9.52 -4.51 -2.40
CA LEU A 257 10.23 -5.47 -1.57
C LEU A 257 11.71 -5.51 -1.98
N LEU A 258 12.61 -5.45 -1.00
CA LEU A 258 14.05 -5.55 -1.21
C LEU A 258 14.45 -6.91 -1.77
N ARG A 259 13.82 -7.98 -1.28
CA ARG A 259 14.05 -9.36 -1.69
C ARG A 259 12.72 -10.05 -1.99
N VAL A 260 12.69 -10.82 -3.07
CA VAL A 260 11.50 -11.56 -3.53
C VAL A 260 11.89 -12.98 -3.90
N GLN A 261 12.07 -13.85 -2.90
CA GLN A 261 12.60 -15.21 -3.09
C GLN A 261 11.53 -16.29 -2.83
N SER A 262 10.91 -16.24 -1.65
CA SER A 262 9.87 -17.17 -1.21
C SER A 262 8.54 -16.96 -1.95
N HIS A 263 7.66 -17.95 -1.89
CA HIS A 263 6.32 -17.83 -2.46
C HIS A 263 5.46 -16.75 -1.76
N VAL A 264 5.67 -16.56 -0.45
CA VAL A 264 4.94 -15.54 0.33
C VAL A 264 5.38 -14.14 -0.09
N GLU A 265 6.69 -13.90 -0.22
CA GLU A 265 7.21 -12.63 -0.71
C GLU A 265 6.75 -12.33 -2.15
N LYS A 266 6.67 -13.34 -3.03
CA LYS A 266 6.16 -13.15 -4.41
C LYS A 266 4.69 -12.76 -4.45
N LEU A 267 3.86 -13.36 -3.62
CA LEU A 267 2.45 -12.97 -3.48
C LEU A 267 2.33 -11.55 -2.92
N GLN A 268 3.15 -11.21 -1.93
CA GLN A 268 3.14 -9.88 -1.33
C GLN A 268 3.70 -8.81 -2.27
N ALA A 269 4.74 -9.10 -3.06
CA ALA A 269 5.24 -8.19 -4.10
C ALA A 269 4.14 -7.86 -5.12
N LEU A 270 3.35 -8.87 -5.50
CA LEU A 270 2.22 -8.69 -6.40
C LEU A 270 1.10 -7.86 -5.76
N GLU A 271 0.83 -8.07 -4.48
CA GLU A 271 -0.11 -7.26 -3.69
C GLU A 271 0.36 -5.81 -3.56
N TYR A 272 1.66 -5.55 -3.33
CA TYR A 272 2.20 -4.19 -3.28
C TYR A 272 1.99 -3.47 -4.62
N ALA A 273 2.35 -4.10 -5.74
CA ALA A 273 2.19 -3.49 -7.05
C ALA A 273 0.71 -3.22 -7.38
N LEU A 274 -0.15 -4.24 -7.21
CA LEU A 274 -1.56 -4.19 -7.61
C LEU A 274 -2.47 -3.49 -6.59
N GLY A 275 -2.39 -3.90 -5.34
CA GLY A 275 -3.35 -3.54 -4.29
C GLY A 275 -2.96 -2.30 -3.48
N ILE A 276 -1.68 -1.92 -3.47
CA ILE A 276 -1.19 -0.79 -2.67
C ILE A 276 -0.73 0.36 -3.57
N ASN A 277 0.32 0.18 -4.37
CA ASN A 277 0.91 1.25 -5.18
C ASN A 277 -0.05 1.75 -6.26
N THR A 278 -0.74 0.84 -6.98
CA THR A 278 -1.72 1.24 -8.01
C THR A 278 -2.88 2.04 -7.41
N PHE A 279 -3.45 1.59 -6.28
CA PHE A 279 -4.51 2.34 -5.60
C PHE A 279 -4.02 3.67 -5.03
N ARG A 280 -2.81 3.70 -4.45
CA ARG A 280 -2.17 4.94 -3.95
C ARG A 280 -2.06 5.98 -5.07
N ARG A 281 -1.60 5.59 -6.25
CA ARG A 281 -1.51 6.48 -7.43
C ARG A 281 -2.90 6.96 -7.87
N ALA A 282 -3.88 6.07 -7.90
CA ALA A 282 -5.25 6.44 -8.26
C ALA A 282 -5.86 7.46 -7.28
N PHE A 283 -5.65 7.27 -5.98
CA PHE A 283 -6.14 8.21 -4.96
C PHE A 283 -5.35 9.53 -4.92
N ALA A 284 -4.08 9.52 -5.34
CA ALA A 284 -3.29 10.74 -5.49
C ALA A 284 -3.84 11.69 -6.56
N VAL A 285 -4.42 11.18 -7.66
CA VAL A 285 -5.15 12.01 -8.65
C VAL A 285 -6.23 12.85 -7.98
N LEU A 286 -6.81 12.30 -6.92
CA LEU A 286 -7.87 12.92 -6.16
C LEU A 286 -7.36 13.59 -4.87
N GLY A 287 -6.05 13.63 -4.62
CA GLY A 287 -5.46 14.29 -3.45
C GLY A 287 -5.80 13.68 -2.08
N PHE A 288 -6.29 12.44 -2.03
CA PHE A 288 -6.65 11.75 -0.78
C PHE A 288 -5.92 10.43 -0.59
N VAL A 289 -4.62 10.36 -0.87
CA VAL A 289 -3.85 9.15 -0.52
C VAL A 289 -4.11 8.79 0.94
N ASN A 290 -4.61 7.57 1.15
CA ASN A 290 -5.22 7.20 2.42
C ASN A 290 -4.21 6.78 3.48
N VAL A 291 -3.00 6.37 3.08
CA VAL A 291 -1.91 6.01 3.97
C VAL A 291 -0.59 6.49 3.37
N VAL A 292 0.11 7.34 4.11
CA VAL A 292 1.52 7.65 3.90
C VAL A 292 2.33 6.57 4.63
N PRO A 293 3.04 5.68 3.94
CA PRO A 293 3.68 4.53 4.59
C PRO A 293 4.84 4.98 5.48
N GLY A 294 5.00 4.33 6.64
CA GLY A 294 6.11 4.60 7.57
C GLY A 294 7.51 4.51 6.94
N CYS A 295 7.70 3.59 5.99
CA CYS A 295 8.99 3.33 5.35
C CYS A 295 9.49 4.44 4.42
N LEU A 296 8.61 5.29 3.87
CA LEU A 296 8.99 6.49 3.14
C LEU A 296 7.81 7.46 3.07
N GLY A 297 7.65 8.22 4.15
CA GLY A 297 6.66 9.28 4.27
C GLY A 297 7.33 10.65 4.31
N CYS A 298 6.80 11.64 3.60
CA CYS A 298 7.31 13.00 3.60
C CYS A 298 6.20 13.97 4.01
N TYR A 299 6.48 14.82 4.99
CA TYR A 299 5.51 15.68 5.64
C TYR A 299 6.02 17.11 5.67
N ARG A 300 5.13 18.06 5.35
CA ARG A 300 5.38 19.46 5.68
C ARG A 300 5.34 19.59 7.19
N ARG A 301 6.41 20.13 7.80
CA ARG A 301 6.50 20.24 9.26
C ARG A 301 5.28 20.95 9.86
N THR A 302 4.90 22.09 9.29
CA THR A 302 3.75 22.88 9.75
C THR A 302 2.44 22.10 9.67
N ALA A 303 2.28 21.23 8.67
CA ALA A 303 1.09 20.38 8.55
C ALA A 303 1.08 19.30 9.63
N LEU A 304 2.21 18.62 9.85
CA LEU A 304 2.36 17.58 10.87
C LEU A 304 2.17 18.12 12.29
N GLU A 305 2.76 19.29 12.59
CA GLU A 305 2.59 19.98 13.88
C GLU A 305 1.16 20.49 14.07
N SER A 306 0.50 20.98 13.01
CA SER A 306 -0.89 21.47 13.10
C SER A 306 -1.89 20.40 13.53
N VAL A 307 -1.54 19.11 13.33
CA VAL A 307 -2.35 17.98 13.76
C VAL A 307 -1.83 17.32 15.04
N GLY A 308 -0.75 17.84 15.64
CA GLY A 308 -0.18 17.31 16.87
C GLY A 308 0.69 16.05 16.70
N GLY A 309 1.23 15.80 15.51
CA GLY A 309 2.13 14.65 15.27
C GLY A 309 1.41 13.29 15.25
N PHE A 310 2.12 12.26 15.71
CA PHE A 310 1.70 10.86 15.65
C PHE A 310 1.02 10.41 16.95
N ASP A 311 -0.21 9.88 16.87
CA ASP A 311 -0.92 9.44 18.07
C ASP A 311 -0.60 7.98 18.42
N GLY A 312 -0.62 7.65 19.72
CA GLY A 312 -0.30 6.31 20.24
C GLY A 312 -1.49 5.42 20.58
N ASP A 313 -2.69 5.91 20.34
CA ASP A 313 -3.95 5.20 20.59
C ASP A 313 -4.38 4.30 19.43
N THR A 314 -3.55 4.19 18.38
CA THR A 314 -3.75 3.28 17.24
C THR A 314 -2.46 2.53 16.93
N MET A 315 -2.57 1.27 16.50
CA MET A 315 -1.40 0.48 16.07
C MET A 315 -0.79 0.92 14.73
N THR A 316 -1.54 1.70 13.95
CA THR A 316 -1.13 2.21 12.63
C THR A 316 -1.06 3.73 12.67
N GLU A 317 0.01 4.25 13.28
CA GLU A 317 0.24 5.68 13.47
C GLU A 317 0.32 6.44 12.14
N ASP A 318 0.78 5.76 11.10
CA ASP A 318 0.96 6.27 9.74
C ASP A 318 -0.40 6.49 9.03
N PHE A 319 -1.32 5.55 9.17
CA PHE A 319 -2.69 5.71 8.72
C PHE A 319 -3.41 6.80 9.51
N ASP A 320 -3.27 6.82 10.84
CA ASP A 320 -3.92 7.78 11.71
C ASP A 320 -3.52 9.24 11.38
N VAL A 321 -2.22 9.52 11.30
CA VAL A 321 -1.74 10.86 10.98
C VAL A 321 -2.15 11.30 9.57
N THR A 322 -2.21 10.36 8.61
CA THR A 322 -2.68 10.64 7.25
C THR A 322 -4.14 11.13 7.28
N ILE A 323 -4.99 10.47 8.07
CA ILE A 323 -6.38 10.87 8.24
C ILE A 323 -6.49 12.22 8.95
N LYS A 324 -5.69 12.48 9.99
CA LYS A 324 -5.65 13.78 10.69
C LYS A 324 -5.32 14.92 9.72
N LEU A 325 -4.34 14.72 8.83
CA LEU A 325 -3.97 15.72 7.82
C LEU A 325 -5.11 16.00 6.83
N LEU A 326 -5.73 14.95 6.30
CA LEU A 326 -6.86 15.08 5.38
C LEU A 326 -8.08 15.76 6.05
N LYS A 327 -8.33 15.50 7.34
CA LYS A 327 -9.38 16.17 8.13
C LYS A 327 -9.12 17.66 8.33
N SER A 328 -7.86 18.05 8.44
CA SER A 328 -7.43 19.44 8.58
C SER A 328 -7.40 20.21 7.25
N GLY A 329 -7.79 19.58 6.15
CA GLY A 329 -7.88 20.22 4.82
C GLY A 329 -6.59 20.16 4.00
N TRP A 330 -5.56 19.47 4.48
CA TRP A 330 -4.36 19.21 3.69
C TRP A 330 -4.62 18.14 2.63
N ASN A 331 -3.97 18.26 1.48
CA ASN A 331 -3.93 17.19 0.49
C ASN A 331 -2.79 16.22 0.81
N VAL A 332 -3.02 14.94 0.48
CA VAL A 332 -2.00 13.89 0.57
C VAL A 332 -1.78 13.30 -0.82
N GLN A 333 -0.54 13.35 -1.28
CA GLN A 333 -0.14 12.95 -2.62
C GLN A 333 0.72 11.68 -2.63
N ALA A 334 0.97 11.13 -3.83
CA ALA A 334 1.89 10.00 -4.02
C ALA A 334 3.09 10.42 -4.84
N SER A 335 4.24 9.78 -4.59
CA SER A 335 5.50 10.01 -5.28
C SER A 335 6.04 8.72 -5.92
N ASP A 336 6.82 8.89 -6.98
CA ASP A 336 7.64 7.83 -7.57
C ASP A 336 8.93 7.57 -6.78
N ALA A 337 9.21 8.38 -5.74
CA ALA A 337 10.31 8.15 -4.82
C ALA A 337 10.25 6.74 -4.24
N LEU A 338 11.33 5.99 -4.43
CA LEU A 338 11.34 4.55 -4.23
C LEU A 338 12.05 4.17 -2.93
N VAL A 339 11.37 3.34 -2.14
CA VAL A 339 11.93 2.63 -0.99
C VAL A 339 11.76 1.12 -1.13
N TYR A 340 12.76 0.39 -0.67
CA TYR A 340 12.76 -1.05 -0.53
C TYR A 340 12.66 -1.43 0.95
N THR A 341 11.69 -2.27 1.29
CA THR A 341 11.50 -2.82 2.66
C THR A 341 11.55 -4.34 2.63
N ASP A 342 11.78 -4.97 3.78
CA ASP A 342 11.72 -6.42 3.90
C ASP A 342 10.26 -6.91 4.05
N ALA A 343 10.02 -8.16 3.68
CA ALA A 343 8.70 -8.78 3.73
C ALA A 343 8.70 -10.09 4.53
N PRO A 344 7.56 -10.46 5.12
CA PRO A 344 7.32 -11.79 5.65
C PRO A 344 7.71 -12.92 4.67
N ARG A 345 8.67 -13.76 5.10
CA ARG A 345 9.10 -14.96 4.35
C ARG A 345 8.16 -16.15 4.50
N THR A 346 7.38 -16.18 5.58
CA THR A 346 6.51 -17.31 5.92
C THR A 346 5.07 -16.87 6.13
N TRP A 347 4.13 -17.80 5.95
CA TRP A 347 2.71 -17.56 6.22
C TRP A 347 2.45 -17.15 7.68
N ARG A 348 3.27 -17.64 8.63
CA ARG A 348 3.15 -17.30 10.05
C ARG A 348 3.52 -15.84 10.31
N THR A 349 4.63 -15.37 9.74
CA THR A 349 5.04 -13.96 9.84
C THR A 349 4.06 -13.05 9.09
N LEU A 350 3.55 -13.48 7.93
CA LEU A 350 2.53 -12.74 7.18
C LEU A 350 1.24 -12.61 8.01
N TYR A 351 0.78 -13.70 8.61
CA TYR A 351 -0.41 -13.70 9.47
C TYR A 351 -0.28 -12.69 10.62
N ARG A 352 0.85 -12.68 11.34
CA ARG A 352 1.10 -11.71 12.42
C ARG A 352 1.08 -10.27 11.91
N GLN A 353 1.71 -10.00 10.76
CA GLN A 353 1.68 -8.68 10.13
C GLN A 353 0.25 -8.25 9.78
N ARG A 354 -0.55 -9.14 9.16
CA ARG A 354 -1.91 -8.85 8.74
C ARG A 354 -2.87 -8.61 9.90
N ILE A 355 -2.75 -9.38 10.99
CA ILE A 355 -3.52 -9.11 12.21
C ILE A 355 -3.22 -7.70 12.71
N ARG A 356 -1.94 -7.31 12.79
CA ARG A 356 -1.52 -5.98 13.25
C ARG A 356 -2.10 -4.87 12.36
N TRP A 357 -1.96 -4.99 11.04
CA TRP A 357 -2.46 -4.00 10.08
C TRP A 357 -3.98 -3.87 10.12
N ASN A 358 -4.70 -5.00 10.11
CA ASN A 358 -6.16 -4.98 10.12
C ASN A 358 -6.70 -4.40 11.43
N TRP A 359 -6.07 -4.73 12.56
CA TRP A 359 -6.44 -4.18 13.84
C TRP A 359 -6.26 -2.66 13.89
N GLY A 360 -5.06 -2.17 13.54
CA GLY A 360 -4.79 -0.74 13.48
C GLY A 360 -5.74 -0.01 12.52
N ASN A 361 -6.02 -0.57 11.35
CA ASN A 361 -7.00 -0.01 10.42
C ASN A 361 -8.39 0.15 11.05
N ILE A 362 -8.85 -0.84 11.83
CA ILE A 362 -10.16 -0.77 12.49
C ILE A 362 -10.14 0.25 13.64
N GLU A 363 -9.05 0.35 14.40
CA GLU A 363 -8.86 1.38 15.44
C GLU A 363 -8.91 2.78 14.83
N THR A 364 -8.12 3.05 13.78
CA THR A 364 -8.08 4.34 13.09
C THR A 364 -9.46 4.71 12.52
N LEU A 365 -10.16 3.78 11.87
CA LEU A 365 -11.51 4.04 11.34
C LEU A 365 -12.53 4.30 12.45
N THR A 366 -12.40 3.63 13.60
CA THR A 366 -13.29 3.83 14.75
C THR A 366 -13.04 5.21 15.38
N LYS A 367 -11.77 5.59 15.54
CA LYS A 367 -11.33 6.90 16.05
C LYS A 367 -11.81 8.04 15.16
N HIS A 368 -11.71 7.89 13.84
CA HIS A 368 -12.09 8.91 12.87
C HIS A 368 -13.44 8.67 12.19
N ARG A 369 -14.36 7.96 12.84
CA ARG A 369 -15.70 7.68 12.28
C ARG A 369 -16.49 8.96 11.96
N ASP A 370 -16.21 10.05 12.68
CA ASP A 370 -16.82 11.37 12.51
C ASP A 370 -16.70 11.92 11.08
N LEU A 371 -15.68 11.48 10.31
CA LEU A 371 -15.49 11.81 8.90
C LEU A 371 -16.71 11.52 8.00
N LEU A 372 -17.55 10.54 8.34
CA LEU A 372 -18.74 10.23 7.56
C LEU A 372 -19.79 11.36 7.62
N TRP A 373 -19.72 12.22 8.63
CA TRP A 373 -20.71 13.26 8.91
C TRP A 373 -20.11 14.67 9.03
N ASP A 374 -18.78 14.81 9.03
CA ASP A 374 -18.11 16.10 9.14
C ASP A 374 -18.13 16.88 7.81
N LYS A 375 -18.96 17.93 7.76
CA LYS A 375 -19.13 18.80 6.59
C LYS A 375 -17.94 19.74 6.32
N ARG A 376 -16.97 19.82 7.24
CA ARG A 376 -15.78 20.68 7.11
C ARG A 376 -14.67 20.01 6.30
N VAL A 377 -14.73 18.68 6.19
CA VAL A 377 -13.76 17.90 5.46
C VAL A 377 -14.12 17.97 3.97
N ASN A 378 -13.09 18.09 3.13
CA ASN A 378 -13.26 18.07 1.68
C ASN A 378 -14.09 16.82 1.26
N ASN A 379 -15.11 17.02 0.40
CA ASN A 379 -16.01 15.97 -0.09
C ASN A 379 -15.28 14.74 -0.67
N LEU A 380 -14.05 14.90 -1.18
CA LEU A 380 -13.19 13.79 -1.63
C LEU A 380 -12.70 12.89 -0.50
N THR A 381 -12.19 13.48 0.58
CA THR A 381 -11.74 12.75 1.77
C THR A 381 -12.88 11.96 2.41
N GLY A 382 -14.11 12.47 2.29
CA GLY A 382 -15.32 11.77 2.73
C GLY A 382 -15.57 10.40 2.06
N ILE A 383 -14.92 10.10 0.92
CA ILE A 383 -14.96 8.76 0.28
C ILE A 383 -14.08 7.74 0.97
N LEU A 384 -12.98 8.20 1.55
CA LEU A 384 -11.94 7.30 2.06
C LEU A 384 -12.56 6.32 3.07
N ILE A 385 -13.37 6.83 4.00
CA ILE A 385 -13.99 6.00 5.03
C ILE A 385 -15.00 5.00 4.44
N PRO A 386 -15.98 5.38 3.59
CA PRO A 386 -16.82 4.42 2.87
C PRO A 386 -16.02 3.36 2.10
N TYR A 387 -14.97 3.73 1.38
CA TYR A 387 -14.09 2.79 0.68
C TYR A 387 -13.45 1.80 1.65
N GLN A 388 -12.90 2.28 2.77
CA GLN A 388 -12.28 1.43 3.79
C GLN A 388 -13.29 0.53 4.51
N ILE A 389 -14.51 1.02 4.73
CA ILE A 389 -15.59 0.21 5.29
C ILE A 389 -15.95 -0.91 4.30
N ILE A 390 -16.09 -0.61 3.01
CA ILE A 390 -16.37 -1.62 1.99
C ILE A 390 -15.23 -2.65 1.93
N SER A 391 -13.97 -2.20 1.93
CA SER A 391 -12.80 -3.09 1.83
C SER A 391 -12.68 -4.01 3.05
N LEU A 392 -12.95 -3.52 4.26
CA LEU A 392 -12.84 -4.30 5.51
C LEU A 392 -14.08 -5.13 5.83
N PHE A 393 -15.29 -4.63 5.56
CA PHE A 393 -16.54 -5.26 6.00
C PHE A 393 -17.36 -5.91 4.88
N VAL A 394 -17.25 -5.47 3.64
CA VAL A 394 -18.05 -6.05 2.54
C VAL A 394 -17.24 -7.10 1.79
N MET A 395 -16.00 -6.77 1.40
CA MET A 395 -15.18 -7.64 0.55
C MET A 395 -14.86 -9.01 1.18
N PRO A 396 -14.51 -9.12 2.48
CA PRO A 396 -14.20 -10.43 3.08
C PRO A 396 -15.43 -11.33 3.19
N PHE A 397 -16.61 -10.76 3.45
CA PHE A 397 -17.85 -11.53 3.51
C PHE A 397 -18.36 -11.91 2.12
N ALA A 398 -18.11 -11.07 1.10
CA ALA A 398 -18.37 -11.44 -0.28
C ALA A 398 -17.62 -12.72 -0.69
N THR A 399 -16.41 -12.94 -0.17
CA THR A 399 -15.66 -14.19 -0.37
C THR A 399 -16.42 -15.42 0.15
N ILE A 400 -17.12 -15.34 1.28
CA ILE A 400 -17.95 -16.45 1.78
C ILE A 400 -19.05 -16.79 0.78
N VAL A 401 -19.72 -15.76 0.25
CA VAL A 401 -20.81 -15.95 -0.71
C VAL A 401 -20.29 -16.49 -2.05
N ILE A 402 -19.11 -16.06 -2.49
CA ILE A 402 -18.43 -16.60 -3.68
C ILE A 402 -18.09 -18.08 -3.49
N LEU A 403 -17.51 -18.47 -2.36
CA LEU A 403 -17.17 -19.87 -2.08
C LEU A 403 -18.42 -20.74 -2.00
N TRP A 404 -19.48 -20.26 -1.34
CA TRP A 404 -20.77 -20.94 -1.32
C TRP A 404 -21.36 -21.10 -2.73
N THR A 405 -21.28 -20.05 -3.54
CA THR A 405 -21.72 -20.07 -4.94
C THR A 405 -20.96 -21.14 -5.73
N ILE A 406 -19.63 -21.19 -5.64
CA ILE A 406 -18.81 -22.20 -6.29
C ILE A 406 -19.24 -23.61 -5.87
N ILE A 407 -19.35 -23.86 -4.56
CA ILE A 407 -19.75 -25.18 -4.02
C ILE A 407 -21.15 -25.58 -4.52
N SER A 408 -22.12 -24.64 -4.49
CA SER A 408 -23.48 -24.90 -4.96
C SER A 408 -23.53 -25.28 -6.43
N GLN A 409 -22.77 -24.60 -7.29
CA GLN A 409 -22.73 -24.88 -8.72
C GLN A 409 -22.06 -26.22 -9.02
N LEU A 410 -21.00 -26.57 -8.28
CA LEU A 410 -20.37 -27.89 -8.38
C LEU A 410 -21.34 -29.00 -7.95
N ALA A 411 -22.10 -28.81 -6.87
CA ALA A 411 -23.09 -29.76 -6.40
C ALA A 411 -24.24 -29.97 -7.40
N MET A 412 -24.59 -28.94 -8.17
CA MET A 412 -25.58 -29.00 -9.26
C MET A 412 -25.01 -29.62 -10.56
N GLY A 413 -23.74 -30.02 -10.60
CA GLY A 413 -23.09 -30.57 -11.79
C GLY A 413 -22.61 -29.53 -12.81
N ASN A 414 -22.67 -28.23 -12.49
CA ASN A 414 -22.30 -27.12 -13.37
C ASN A 414 -20.78 -26.88 -13.39
N ILE A 415 -19.99 -27.96 -13.56
CA ILE A 415 -18.52 -27.93 -13.51
C ILE A 415 -17.95 -26.98 -14.57
N LEU A 416 -18.47 -27.03 -15.80
CA LEU A 416 -18.02 -26.18 -16.89
C LEU A 416 -18.21 -24.70 -16.57
N TYR A 417 -19.36 -24.32 -16.00
CA TYR A 417 -19.62 -22.94 -15.60
C TYR A 417 -18.60 -22.45 -14.57
N VAL A 418 -18.33 -23.24 -13.51
CA VAL A 418 -17.34 -22.89 -12.49
C VAL A 418 -15.94 -22.75 -13.09
N ALA A 419 -15.54 -23.70 -13.94
CA ALA A 419 -14.23 -23.67 -14.61
C ALA A 419 -14.09 -22.44 -15.53
N THR A 420 -15.12 -22.12 -16.30
CA THR A 420 -15.15 -20.93 -17.17
C THR A 420 -15.05 -19.65 -16.34
N MET A 421 -15.84 -19.51 -15.27
CA MET A 421 -15.79 -18.33 -14.41
C MET A 421 -14.43 -18.18 -13.72
N LEU A 422 -13.85 -19.27 -13.21
CA LEU A 422 -12.52 -19.26 -12.61
C LEU A 422 -11.46 -18.84 -13.64
N ALA A 423 -11.51 -19.37 -14.86
CA ALA A 423 -10.59 -19.00 -15.93
C ALA A 423 -10.69 -17.51 -16.28
N ILE A 424 -11.92 -16.97 -16.34
CA ILE A 424 -12.18 -15.55 -16.62
C ILE A 424 -11.59 -14.65 -15.53
N PHE A 425 -11.91 -14.91 -14.26
CA PHE A 425 -11.40 -14.10 -13.15
C PHE A 425 -9.88 -14.21 -13.02
N THR A 426 -9.32 -15.40 -13.29
CA THR A 426 -7.86 -15.59 -13.32
C THR A 426 -7.22 -14.81 -14.45
N LEU A 427 -7.79 -14.82 -15.66
CA LEU A 427 -7.29 -14.05 -16.79
C LEU A 427 -7.34 -12.54 -16.50
N LEU A 428 -8.47 -12.05 -15.98
CA LEU A 428 -8.62 -10.67 -15.55
C LEU A 428 -7.56 -10.30 -14.50
N GLN A 429 -7.38 -11.14 -13.49
CA GLN A 429 -6.36 -10.94 -12.47
C GLN A 429 -4.96 -10.90 -13.08
N MET A 430 -4.62 -11.80 -14.01
CA MET A 430 -3.32 -11.83 -14.68
C MET A 430 -3.06 -10.53 -15.46
N ILE A 431 -4.06 -10.02 -16.16
CA ILE A 431 -3.95 -8.77 -16.92
C ILE A 431 -3.78 -7.58 -15.99
N ALA A 432 -4.59 -7.49 -14.93
CA ALA A 432 -4.49 -6.46 -13.90
C ALA A 432 -3.11 -6.47 -13.24
N SER A 433 -2.63 -7.65 -12.88
CA SER A 433 -1.30 -7.89 -12.32
C SER A 433 -0.19 -7.47 -13.29
N LEU A 434 -0.27 -7.87 -14.56
CA LEU A 434 0.71 -7.49 -15.58
C LEU A 434 0.76 -5.97 -15.75
N PHE A 435 -0.39 -5.31 -15.81
CA PHE A 435 -0.47 -3.86 -15.89
C PHE A 435 0.19 -3.20 -14.67
N ALA A 436 -0.18 -3.62 -13.46
CA ALA A 436 0.37 -3.07 -12.24
C ALA A 436 1.88 -3.27 -12.13
N LEU A 437 2.41 -4.44 -12.49
CA LEU A 437 3.84 -4.72 -12.50
C LEU A 437 4.59 -3.87 -13.53
N VAL A 438 4.01 -3.66 -14.70
CA VAL A 438 4.58 -2.79 -15.74
C VAL A 438 4.59 -1.33 -15.28
N LEU A 439 3.49 -0.86 -14.69
CA LEU A 439 3.34 0.49 -14.17
C LEU A 439 4.30 0.74 -13.00
N ASP A 440 4.43 -0.24 -12.10
CA ASP A 440 5.31 -0.17 -10.93
C ASP A 440 6.78 -0.39 -11.31
N GLU A 441 7.12 -0.73 -12.56
CA GLU A 441 8.49 -1.08 -12.98
C GLU A 441 9.08 -2.21 -12.13
N ASN A 442 8.31 -3.28 -12.00
CA ASN A 442 8.62 -4.47 -11.21
C ASN A 442 8.82 -5.70 -12.12
N ASP A 443 9.21 -6.84 -11.55
CA ASP A 443 9.38 -8.08 -12.32
C ASP A 443 8.03 -8.61 -12.84
N VAL A 444 7.83 -8.53 -14.15
CA VAL A 444 6.60 -8.96 -14.82
C VAL A 444 6.35 -10.47 -14.70
N LEU A 445 7.38 -11.28 -14.41
CA LEU A 445 7.23 -12.73 -14.20
C LEU A 445 6.43 -13.05 -12.93
N LEU A 446 6.29 -12.10 -12.00
CA LEU A 446 5.41 -12.24 -10.84
C LEU A 446 3.94 -12.44 -11.24
N CYS A 447 3.54 -12.07 -12.46
CA CYS A 447 2.23 -12.37 -13.03
C CYS A 447 1.84 -13.86 -12.96
N ILE A 448 2.82 -14.77 -12.98
CA ILE A 448 2.58 -16.23 -12.86
C ILE A 448 1.92 -16.59 -11.51
N TYR A 449 2.03 -15.74 -10.49
CA TYR A 449 1.38 -15.93 -9.18
C TYR A 449 -0.07 -15.43 -9.13
N ALA A 450 -0.56 -14.73 -10.16
CA ALA A 450 -1.93 -14.22 -10.20
C ALA A 450 -3.02 -15.30 -10.01
N PRO A 451 -2.93 -16.53 -10.57
CA PRO A 451 -3.88 -17.59 -10.26
C PRO A 451 -3.91 -17.95 -8.78
N LEU A 452 -2.74 -17.98 -8.12
CA LEU A 452 -2.64 -18.26 -6.69
C LEU A 452 -3.23 -17.12 -5.85
N VAL A 453 -3.17 -15.88 -6.35
CA VAL A 453 -3.86 -14.73 -5.73
C VAL A 453 -5.37 -14.95 -5.70
N VAL A 454 -5.97 -15.34 -6.83
CA VAL A 454 -7.42 -15.56 -6.95
C VAL A 454 -7.89 -16.74 -6.08
N VAL A 455 -7.19 -17.87 -6.16
CA VAL A 455 -7.69 -19.15 -5.62
C VAL A 455 -7.34 -19.37 -4.15
N VAL A 456 -6.24 -18.78 -3.66
CA VAL A 456 -5.72 -19.08 -2.31
C VAL A 456 -5.45 -17.82 -1.51
N TYR A 457 -4.56 -16.95 -1.98
CA TYR A 457 -4.05 -15.84 -1.19
C TYR A 457 -5.16 -14.91 -0.73
N LYS A 458 -6.05 -14.49 -1.65
CA LYS A 458 -7.17 -13.60 -1.34
C LYS A 458 -8.04 -14.15 -0.21
N HIS A 459 -8.39 -15.43 -0.28
CA HIS A 459 -9.26 -16.06 0.72
C HIS A 459 -8.57 -16.16 2.09
N ILE A 460 -7.25 -16.38 2.12
CA ILE A 460 -6.47 -16.35 3.37
C ILE A 460 -6.50 -14.95 3.97
N ILE A 461 -6.25 -13.91 3.18
CA ILE A 461 -6.28 -12.51 3.66
C ILE A 461 -7.68 -12.14 4.16
N ASP A 462 -8.73 -12.46 3.41
CA ASP A 462 -10.12 -12.19 3.79
C ASP A 462 -10.49 -12.91 5.11
N ALA A 463 -10.05 -14.15 5.30
CA ALA A 463 -10.25 -14.88 6.56
C ALA A 463 -9.53 -14.22 7.75
N ILE A 464 -8.32 -13.69 7.54
CA ILE A 464 -7.59 -12.95 8.58
C ILE A 464 -8.31 -11.64 8.93
N ILE A 465 -8.88 -10.94 7.95
CA ILE A 465 -9.67 -9.73 8.19
C ILE A 465 -10.92 -10.07 9.02
N ILE A 466 -11.69 -11.10 8.63
CA ILE A 466 -12.87 -11.55 9.38
C ILE A 466 -12.49 -11.92 10.81
N LYS A 467 -11.39 -12.66 11.00
CA LYS A 467 -10.89 -12.99 12.34
C LYS A 467 -10.56 -11.73 13.15
N SER A 468 -9.90 -10.75 12.55
CA SER A 468 -9.54 -9.48 13.21
C SER A 468 -10.79 -8.72 13.66
N LEU A 469 -11.82 -8.66 12.81
CA LEU A 469 -13.13 -8.10 13.15
C LEU A 469 -13.79 -8.82 14.33
N LEU A 470 -13.79 -10.15 14.32
CA LEU A 470 -14.34 -10.96 15.41
C LEU A 470 -13.57 -10.77 16.72
N ASP A 471 -12.24 -10.69 16.68
CA ASP A 471 -11.44 -10.50 17.88
C ASP A 471 -11.69 -9.13 18.53
N ILE A 472 -11.89 -8.07 17.74
CA ILE A 472 -12.30 -6.73 18.23
C ILE A 472 -13.71 -6.78 18.82
N LEU A 473 -14.67 -7.40 18.12
CA LEU A 473 -16.05 -7.54 18.63
C LEU A 473 -16.10 -8.32 19.95
N LEU A 474 -15.21 -9.29 20.12
CA LEU A 474 -15.06 -10.10 21.33
C LEU A 474 -14.12 -9.46 22.37
N GLN A 475 -13.63 -8.24 22.13
CA GLN A 475 -12.74 -7.49 23.02
C GLN A 475 -11.51 -8.30 23.47
N LYS A 476 -10.90 -9.07 22.56
CA LYS A 476 -9.68 -9.82 22.89
C LYS A 476 -8.47 -8.90 22.92
N ASP A 477 -7.66 -8.98 23.98
CA ASP A 477 -6.39 -8.28 24.07
C ASP A 477 -5.36 -8.83 23.06
N LEU A 478 -4.77 -7.94 22.25
CA LEU A 478 -3.71 -8.27 21.28
C LEU A 478 -2.29 -8.33 21.87
N LYS A 479 -2.13 -8.45 23.19
CA LYS A 479 -0.80 -8.43 23.87
C LYS A 479 0.22 -9.40 23.26
N TRP A 480 -0.21 -10.50 22.65
CA TRP A 480 0.66 -11.49 21.99
C TRP A 480 1.23 -11.06 20.61
N THR A 481 0.68 -10.05 19.94
CA THR A 481 1.22 -9.58 18.65
C THR A 481 2.22 -8.43 18.78
N GLN A 482 2.32 -7.83 19.98
CA GLN A 482 3.25 -6.75 20.30
C GLN A 482 4.63 -7.24 20.75
N SER A 483 4.84 -8.54 20.99
CA SER A 483 6.14 -9.05 21.45
C SER A 483 6.53 -10.41 20.87
N ARG A 484 7.81 -10.46 20.44
CA ARG A 484 8.71 -11.62 20.27
C ARG A 484 8.43 -12.58 19.11
N ASP A 485 9.20 -12.39 18.03
CA ASP A 485 10.02 -13.41 17.36
C ASP A 485 10.41 -12.93 15.96
N HIS A 486 11.46 -12.12 15.88
CA HIS A 486 12.37 -12.15 14.73
C HIS A 486 13.58 -13.00 15.14
N SER A 487 13.36 -14.30 15.40
CA SER A 487 14.49 -15.23 15.48
C SER A 487 14.91 -15.60 14.06
N PRO A 488 16.20 -15.56 13.71
CA PRO A 488 16.68 -16.03 12.42
C PRO A 488 16.43 -17.53 12.33
N ASP A 489 15.69 -17.93 11.29
CA ASP A 489 15.50 -19.34 10.94
C ASP A 489 16.87 -19.93 10.58
N ASN A 490 17.36 -20.84 11.41
CA ASN A 490 18.68 -21.47 11.32
C ASN A 490 18.84 -22.23 10.00
N SER A 491 19.31 -21.56 8.95
CA SER A 491 19.89 -22.24 7.79
C SER A 491 21.28 -22.76 8.16
N LYS A 492 21.33 -24.00 8.64
CA LYS A 492 22.56 -24.76 8.84
C LYS A 492 23.40 -24.74 7.56
N THR A 493 24.61 -24.21 7.66
CA THR A 493 25.70 -24.44 6.70
C THR A 493 26.09 -25.92 6.71
N PRO A 494 26.36 -26.57 5.56
CA PRO A 494 26.87 -27.93 5.54
C PRO A 494 28.35 -27.97 5.93
N ASP A 495 28.60 -28.72 6.98
CA ASP A 495 29.83 -29.41 7.38
C ASP A 495 30.99 -29.39 6.37
N SER A 496 32.12 -28.81 6.78
CA SER A 496 33.43 -29.07 6.17
C SER A 496 34.35 -29.77 7.18
N THR A 497 34.38 -31.10 7.07
CA THR A 497 35.57 -31.97 7.19
C THR A 497 36.48 -31.89 8.42
N ARG A 498 36.30 -32.88 9.31
CA ARG A 498 37.26 -33.97 9.65
C ARG A 498 38.74 -33.63 9.93
N ASN A 499 39.14 -33.84 11.19
CA ASN A 499 40.29 -34.64 11.70
C ASN A 499 40.64 -34.09 13.11
N LYS A 500 41.02 -34.84 14.15
CA LYS A 500 41.48 -36.22 14.32
C LYS A 500 41.51 -36.54 15.84
N THR A 501 41.29 -37.81 16.14
CA THR A 501 41.87 -38.63 17.24
C THR A 501 41.51 -38.42 18.72
N ASN A 502 40.81 -39.44 19.22
CA ASN A 502 40.73 -39.97 20.59
C ASN A 502 42.08 -40.06 21.33
N THR A 503 42.04 -39.73 22.63
CA THR A 503 42.55 -40.40 23.87
C THR A 503 42.70 -39.28 24.91
N SER A 504 42.35 -39.35 26.20
CA SER A 504 42.14 -40.43 27.17
C SER A 504 41.66 -39.77 28.49
N THR A 505 40.82 -40.46 29.28
CA THR A 505 40.76 -40.51 30.77
C THR A 505 40.81 -39.18 31.56
N ILE A 506 39.90 -38.90 32.48
CA ILE A 506 39.85 -39.47 33.83
C ILE A 506 38.45 -39.23 34.43
N ASP A 507 37.87 -40.30 34.99
CA ASP A 507 36.76 -40.29 35.93
C ASP A 507 37.17 -39.73 37.30
N MET A 508 36.27 -39.03 37.99
CA MET A 508 35.98 -39.34 39.39
C MET A 508 34.66 -38.70 39.85
N GLU A 509 33.74 -39.58 40.20
CA GLU A 509 32.49 -39.38 40.91
C GLU A 509 32.69 -38.92 42.37
N ALA A 510 31.61 -38.40 42.96
CA ALA A 510 31.09 -38.61 44.33
C ALA A 510 30.53 -37.29 44.87
N GLU A 511 29.21 -37.10 44.82
CA GLU A 511 28.22 -37.47 45.87
C GLU A 511 28.13 -36.42 47.00
N ASN A 512 26.95 -35.84 47.18
CA ASN A 512 26.20 -35.91 48.44
C ASN A 512 24.78 -35.34 48.25
N ASP A 513 23.82 -36.23 48.50
CA ASP A 513 22.42 -36.11 48.97
C ASP A 513 21.36 -35.26 48.24
#